data_AF-A0A3B9G384-F1
#
_entry.id   AF-A0A3B9G384-F1
#
_cell.length_a   1.000
_cell.length_b   1.000
_cell.length_c   1.000
_cell.angle_alpha   90.00
_cell.angle_beta   90.00
_cell.angle_gamma   90.00
#
_symmetry.space_group_name_H-M   'P 1'
#
loop_
_entity.id
_entity.type
_entity.pdbx_description
1 polymer ?
#
loop_
_entity_poly.entity_id
_entity_poly.type
_entity_poly.pdbx_seq_one_letter_code
_entity_poly.pdbx_strand_id
1 'polypeptide(L)'
;MNSFPKLLEPARMGSIKLDNRIVMAPMGSLNCDSNGYITDNALAFYSSQAKGRMGMIIVECTATDNDLSRGEDNVMCLYENGQITGMARLASAIHDQGVRAVLQLCHIGHQLSLADKKESLGPSTMYEMQGGIR
;
A
#
# COMPACT_ATOMS: atom_id res chain seq x y z
N MET A 1 18.59 21.33 21.34
CA MET A 1 19.33 20.67 20.23
C MET A 1 18.38 19.67 19.57
N ASN A 2 18.26 19.65 18.23
CA ASN A 2 17.52 18.58 17.55
C ASN A 2 18.28 17.27 17.76
N SER A 3 17.68 16.32 18.49
CA SER A 3 18.35 15.07 18.89
C SER A 3 18.72 14.14 17.74
N PHE A 4 18.23 14.39 16.51
CA PHE A 4 18.44 13.52 15.35
C PHE A 4 18.73 14.31 14.06
N PRO A 5 19.87 15.03 13.97
CA PRO A 5 20.16 15.92 12.84
C PRO A 5 20.22 15.18 11.51
N LYS A 6 20.73 13.94 11.50
CA LYS A 6 20.80 13.11 10.28
C LYS A 6 19.46 12.55 9.82
N LEU A 7 18.54 12.30 10.75
CA LEU A 7 17.20 11.83 10.41
C LEU A 7 16.35 12.96 9.83
N LEU A 8 16.53 14.18 10.35
CA LEU A 8 15.70 15.34 10.03
C LEU A 8 16.26 16.23 8.91
N GLU A 9 17.48 15.97 8.41
CA GLU A 9 18.00 16.69 7.24
C GLU A 9 17.37 16.18 5.93
N PRO A 10 17.17 17.06 4.93
CA PRO A 10 16.64 16.68 3.62
C PRO A 10 17.47 15.59 2.94
N ALA A 11 16.81 14.80 2.09
CA ALA A 11 17.44 13.75 1.31
C ALA A 11 16.82 13.64 -0.08
N ARG A 12 17.40 12.75 -0.91
CA ARG A 12 16.92 12.47 -2.25
C ARG A 12 16.88 10.96 -2.48
N MET A 13 15.78 10.49 -3.07
CA MET A 13 15.61 9.10 -3.53
C MET A 13 15.32 9.13 -5.02
N GLY A 14 16.33 8.87 -5.85
CA GLY A 14 16.23 9.08 -7.30
C GLY A 14 15.80 10.50 -7.65
N SER A 15 14.65 10.63 -8.34
CA SER A 15 14.07 11.93 -8.69
C SER A 15 13.30 12.60 -7.54
N ILE A 16 12.96 11.86 -6.47
CA ILE A 16 12.13 12.32 -5.35
C ILE A 16 12.96 13.10 -4.34
N LYS A 17 12.54 14.34 -4.02
CA LYS A 17 13.10 15.15 -2.93
C LYS A 17 12.29 14.93 -1.65
N LEU A 18 13.00 14.64 -0.55
CA LEU A 18 12.44 14.40 0.77
C LEU A 18 12.87 15.50 1.74
N ASP A 19 11.94 16.02 2.52
CA ASP A 19 12.22 17.08 3.51
C ASP A 19 12.91 16.55 4.77
N ASN A 20 12.79 15.24 5.02
CA ASN A 20 13.50 14.48 6.03
C ASN A 20 13.57 12.99 5.63
N ARG A 21 14.30 12.17 6.40
CA ARG A 21 14.55 10.76 6.08
C ARG A 21 13.55 9.79 6.72
N ILE A 22 12.43 10.29 7.25
CA ILE A 22 11.38 9.46 7.84
C ILE A 22 10.43 9.02 6.73
N VAL A 23 10.34 7.71 6.53
CA VAL A 23 9.46 7.10 5.52
C VAL A 23 8.52 6.14 6.23
N MET A 24 7.22 6.27 5.97
CA MET A 24 6.26 5.25 6.37
C MET A 24 6.40 4.04 5.46
N ALA A 25 6.70 2.89 6.05
CA ALA A 25 6.64 1.60 5.37
C ALA A 25 5.19 1.25 4.98
N PRO A 26 4.96 0.47 3.91
CA PRO A 26 3.61 0.06 3.56
C PRO A 26 2.99 -0.78 4.67
N MET A 27 1.73 -0.50 4.98
CA MET A 27 1.00 -1.17 6.06
C MET A 27 -0.44 -1.42 5.60
N GLY A 28 -0.84 -2.69 5.54
CA GLY A 28 -2.21 -3.09 5.21
C GLY A 28 -3.18 -2.59 6.28
N SER A 29 -4.01 -1.62 5.90
CA SER A 29 -4.93 -0.93 6.79
C SER A 29 -6.35 -1.48 6.71
N LEU A 30 -6.67 -2.20 5.62
CA LEU A 30 -7.99 -2.77 5.32
C LEU A 30 -9.12 -1.72 5.37
N ASN A 31 -8.80 -0.48 5.01
CA ASN A 31 -9.74 0.63 5.01
C ASN A 31 -10.47 0.84 3.69
N CYS A 32 -10.17 0.09 2.63
CA CYS A 32 -10.92 0.20 1.37
C CYS A 32 -12.30 -0.47 1.51
N ASP A 33 -13.19 -0.28 0.54
CA ASP A 33 -14.44 -1.04 0.52
C ASP A 33 -14.21 -2.49 0.04
N SER A 34 -15.25 -3.30 0.02
CA SER A 34 -15.18 -4.70 -0.45
C SER A 34 -14.82 -4.83 -1.93
N ASN A 35 -14.78 -3.75 -2.70
CA ASN A 35 -14.35 -3.74 -4.10
C ASN A 35 -12.96 -3.10 -4.26
N GLY A 36 -12.31 -2.74 -3.15
CA GLY A 36 -10.98 -2.13 -3.12
C GLY A 36 -10.95 -0.66 -3.53
N TYR A 37 -12.10 0.02 -3.52
CA TYR A 37 -12.16 1.46 -3.73
C TYR A 37 -11.76 2.22 -2.47
N ILE A 38 -11.11 3.37 -2.67
CA ILE A 38 -10.73 4.28 -1.59
C ILE A 38 -11.98 4.82 -0.89
N THR A 39 -12.04 4.62 0.42
CA THR A 39 -13.08 5.16 1.30
C THR A 39 -12.60 6.41 2.04
N ASP A 40 -13.52 7.10 2.72
CA ASP A 40 -13.16 8.22 3.59
C ASP A 40 -12.31 7.77 4.80
N ASN A 41 -12.42 6.51 5.25
CA ASN A 41 -11.54 5.96 6.29
C ASN A 41 -10.09 5.83 5.80
N ALA A 42 -9.89 5.35 4.56
CA ALA A 42 -8.57 5.30 3.95
C ALA A 42 -7.98 6.71 3.80
N LEU A 43 -8.78 7.68 3.32
CA LEU A 43 -8.34 9.08 3.23
C LEU A 43 -7.98 9.68 4.59
N ALA A 44 -8.81 9.46 5.61
CA ALA A 44 -8.56 9.95 6.97
C ALA A 44 -7.28 9.35 7.55
N PHE A 45 -7.07 8.05 7.35
CA PHE A 45 -5.86 7.35 7.75
C PHE A 45 -4.60 7.98 7.13
N TYR A 46 -4.51 8.05 5.80
CA TYR A 46 -3.32 8.63 5.16
C TYR A 46 -3.13 10.12 5.41
N SER A 47 -4.22 10.90 5.55
CA SER A 47 -4.14 12.30 5.96
C SER A 47 -3.54 12.44 7.37
N SER A 48 -3.93 11.59 8.31
CA SER A 48 -3.38 11.57 9.66
C SER A 48 -1.88 11.22 9.68
N GLN A 49 -1.47 10.24 8.87
CA GLN A 49 -0.06 9.86 8.71
C GLN A 49 0.75 11.01 8.12
N ALA A 50 0.23 11.69 7.10
CA ALA A 50 0.90 12.80 6.44
C ALA A 50 1.08 14.02 7.35
N LYS A 51 0.12 14.29 8.25
CA LYS A 51 0.25 15.33 9.30
C LYS A 51 1.44 15.09 10.24
N GLY A 52 1.94 13.86 10.33
CA GLY A 52 3.17 13.50 11.05
C GLY A 52 4.47 14.07 10.46
N ARG A 53 4.40 14.84 9.36
CA ARG A 53 5.54 15.49 8.69
C ARG A 53 6.61 14.51 8.20
N MET A 54 6.19 13.35 7.72
CA MET A 54 7.11 12.38 7.11
C MET A 54 7.69 12.92 5.80
N GLY A 55 8.88 12.46 5.41
CA GLY A 55 9.43 12.78 4.10
C GLY A 55 8.66 12.10 2.98
N MET A 56 8.18 10.88 3.22
CA MET A 56 7.43 10.07 2.26
C MET A 56 6.54 9.03 2.94
N ILE A 57 5.44 8.68 2.28
CA ILE A 57 4.60 7.54 2.62
C ILE A 57 4.61 6.56 1.45
N ILE A 58 4.89 5.29 1.77
CA ILE A 58 4.64 4.17 0.86
C ILE A 58 3.22 3.68 1.18
N VAL A 59 2.29 3.90 0.25
CA VAL A 59 0.91 3.43 0.31
C VAL A 59 0.88 1.91 0.26
N GLU A 60 -0.08 1.33 0.97
CA GLU A 60 -0.23 -0.12 1.18
C GLU A 60 -0.33 -0.95 -0.11
N CYS A 61 -0.16 -2.27 0.05
CA CYS A 61 -0.28 -3.26 -1.01
C CYS A 61 -1.56 -3.00 -1.83
N THR A 62 -1.37 -2.67 -3.10
CA THR A 62 -2.43 -2.34 -4.05
C THR A 62 -2.49 -3.43 -5.11
N ALA A 63 -3.60 -4.16 -5.13
CA ALA A 63 -3.82 -5.27 -6.06
C ALA A 63 -3.92 -4.77 -7.50
N THR A 64 -3.23 -5.45 -8.41
CA THR A 64 -3.13 -5.08 -9.84
C THR A 64 -4.14 -5.78 -10.74
N ASP A 65 -4.92 -6.71 -10.20
CA ASP A 65 -6.04 -7.37 -10.86
C ASP A 65 -7.01 -7.93 -9.80
N ASN A 66 -8.20 -8.35 -10.23
CA ASN A 66 -9.25 -8.83 -9.34
C ASN A 66 -9.15 -10.33 -8.99
N ASP A 67 -8.46 -11.12 -9.81
CA ASP A 67 -8.58 -12.58 -9.77
C ASP A 67 -7.40 -13.25 -9.04
N LEU A 68 -6.19 -12.70 -9.21
CA LEU A 68 -4.91 -13.30 -8.83
C LEU A 68 -4.08 -12.44 -7.87
N SER A 69 -4.28 -11.12 -7.87
CA SER A 69 -3.52 -10.19 -7.02
C SER A 69 -4.12 -9.94 -5.64
N ARG A 70 -5.41 -10.24 -5.43
CA ARG A 70 -6.15 -9.89 -4.21
C ARG A 70 -6.45 -11.13 -3.38
N GLY A 71 -6.00 -11.15 -2.12
CA GLY A 71 -6.14 -12.30 -1.21
C GLY A 71 -7.06 -12.08 -0.02
N GLU A 72 -7.54 -10.86 0.19
CA GLU A 72 -8.48 -10.56 1.27
C GLU A 72 -9.40 -9.40 0.85
N ASP A 73 -10.46 -9.20 1.63
CA ASP A 73 -11.35 -8.07 1.43
C ASP A 73 -10.76 -6.75 1.93
N ASN A 74 -11.30 -5.63 1.44
CA ASN A 74 -10.91 -4.28 1.88
C ASN A 74 -9.44 -3.89 1.57
N VAL A 75 -8.74 -4.67 0.73
CA VAL A 75 -7.43 -4.31 0.16
C VAL A 75 -7.60 -3.26 -0.93
N MET A 76 -6.66 -2.32 -1.00
CA MET A 76 -6.62 -1.32 -2.07
C MET A 76 -6.46 -1.97 -3.44
N CYS A 77 -7.20 -1.48 -4.44
CA CYS A 77 -7.14 -2.00 -5.80
C CYS A 77 -6.88 -0.88 -6.82
N LEU A 78 -6.12 -1.22 -7.87
CA LEU A 78 -5.88 -0.34 -9.02
C LEU A 78 -5.72 -1.15 -10.31
N TYR A 79 -6.84 -1.63 -10.83
CA TYR A 79 -6.93 -2.41 -12.06
C TYR A 79 -8.07 -1.94 -13.00
N GLU A 80 -8.95 -1.05 -12.53
CA GLU A 80 -10.04 -0.50 -13.35
C GLU A 80 -10.15 1.03 -13.23
N ASN A 81 -10.73 1.65 -14.26
CA ASN A 81 -10.81 3.11 -14.36
C ASN A 81 -11.55 3.77 -13.20
N GLY A 82 -12.54 3.09 -12.61
CA GLY A 82 -13.32 3.61 -11.49
C GLY A 82 -12.46 3.92 -10.26
N GLN A 83 -11.36 3.18 -10.06
CA GLN A 83 -10.51 3.32 -8.88
C GLN A 83 -9.59 4.55 -8.95
N ILE A 84 -9.29 5.05 -10.17
CA ILE A 84 -8.37 6.18 -10.39
C ILE A 84 -8.81 7.44 -9.62
N THR A 85 -10.10 7.73 -9.58
CA THR A 85 -10.64 8.91 -8.88
C THR A 85 -10.35 8.86 -7.38
N GLY A 86 -10.53 7.69 -6.76
CA GLY A 86 -10.20 7.48 -5.35
C GLY A 86 -8.69 7.60 -5.10
N MET A 87 -7.87 7.00 -5.96
CA MET A 87 -6.42 7.08 -5.88
C MET A 87 -5.89 8.51 -6.02
N ALA A 88 -6.50 9.31 -6.91
CA ALA A 88 -6.16 10.72 -7.06
C ALA A 88 -6.48 11.51 -5.78
N ARG A 89 -7.65 11.28 -5.17
CA ARG A 89 -8.02 11.89 -3.88
C ARG A 89 -7.03 11.52 -2.77
N LEU A 90 -6.61 10.26 -2.73
CA LEU A 90 -5.62 9.77 -1.77
C LEU A 90 -4.26 10.46 -1.95
N ALA A 91 -3.76 10.52 -3.19
CA ALA A 91 -2.51 11.20 -3.50
C ALA A 91 -2.57 12.69 -3.12
N SER A 92 -3.67 13.38 -3.43
CA SER A 92 -3.90 14.77 -3.01
C SER A 92 -3.87 14.93 -1.50
N ALA A 93 -4.55 14.06 -0.74
CA ALA A 93 -4.58 14.14 0.72
C ALA A 93 -3.18 14.04 1.37
N ILE A 94 -2.26 13.29 0.75
CA ILE A 94 -0.86 13.18 1.17
C ILE A 94 -0.06 14.41 0.72
N HIS A 95 -0.17 14.79 -0.56
CA HIS A 95 0.57 15.90 -1.15
C HIS A 95 0.21 17.26 -0.53
N ASP A 96 -1.04 17.47 -0.12
CA ASP A 96 -1.52 18.70 0.53
C ASP A 96 -0.82 18.95 1.88
N GLN A 97 -0.21 17.92 2.48
CA GLN A 97 0.61 18.03 3.70
C GLN A 97 2.12 18.19 3.40
N GLY A 98 2.50 18.33 2.12
CA GLY A 98 3.90 18.44 1.66
C GLY A 98 4.66 17.11 1.60
N VAL A 99 4.00 15.99 1.94
CA VAL A 99 4.60 14.65 2.00
C VAL A 99 4.60 14.01 0.61
N ARG A 100 5.61 13.20 0.28
CA ARG A 100 5.65 12.43 -0.98
C ARG A 100 4.87 11.12 -0.85
N ALA A 101 4.14 10.72 -1.89
CA ALA A 101 3.45 9.43 -1.95
C ALA A 101 4.12 8.49 -2.96
N VAL A 102 4.28 7.22 -2.59
CA VAL A 102 4.70 6.12 -3.48
C VAL A 102 3.70 4.99 -3.32
N LEU A 103 3.25 4.38 -4.42
CA LEU A 103 2.28 3.29 -4.41
C LEU A 103 2.98 1.93 -4.46
N GLN A 104 2.63 1.00 -3.57
CA GLN A 104 3.09 -0.38 -3.64
C GLN A 104 2.17 -1.22 -4.53
N LEU A 105 2.61 -1.51 -5.76
CA LEU A 105 1.93 -2.49 -6.61
C LEU A 105 2.26 -3.90 -6.14
N CYS A 106 1.24 -4.75 -6.04
CA CYS A 106 1.31 -5.98 -5.27
C CYS A 106 0.53 -7.10 -5.96
N HIS A 107 1.18 -8.26 -6.12
CA HIS A 107 0.58 -9.49 -6.58
C HIS A 107 0.95 -10.59 -5.57
N ILE A 108 -0.03 -11.21 -4.93
CA ILE A 108 0.21 -12.14 -3.81
C ILE A 108 0.71 -13.53 -4.24
N GLY A 109 0.55 -13.85 -5.52
CA GLY A 109 1.09 -15.07 -6.11
C GLY A 109 0.51 -16.31 -5.45
N HIS A 110 1.37 -17.26 -5.07
CA HIS A 110 0.93 -18.52 -4.47
C HIS A 110 0.18 -18.33 -3.14
N GLN A 111 0.39 -17.23 -2.42
CA GLN A 111 -0.35 -16.98 -1.18
C GLN A 111 -1.88 -16.89 -1.40
N LEU A 112 -2.33 -16.67 -2.63
CA LEU A 112 -3.76 -16.73 -2.98
C LEU A 112 -4.37 -18.11 -2.74
N SER A 113 -3.65 -19.21 -2.97
CA SER A 113 -4.19 -20.57 -2.73
C SER A 113 -4.51 -20.78 -1.26
N LEU A 114 -3.70 -20.18 -0.37
CA LEU A 114 -3.88 -20.24 1.07
C LEU A 114 -5.07 -19.40 1.54
N ALA A 115 -5.30 -18.26 0.90
CA ALA A 115 -6.34 -17.32 1.30
C ALA A 115 -7.73 -17.73 0.80
N ASP A 116 -7.83 -18.06 -0.49
CA ASP A 116 -9.10 -18.19 -1.20
C ASP A 116 -9.34 -19.58 -1.80
N LYS A 117 -8.39 -20.52 -1.63
CA LYS A 117 -8.40 -21.86 -2.26
C LYS A 117 -8.62 -21.83 -3.78
N LYS A 118 -8.30 -20.70 -4.39
CA LYS A 118 -8.33 -20.49 -5.85
C LYS A 118 -7.03 -20.98 -6.45
N GLU A 119 -7.07 -21.21 -7.76
CA GLU A 119 -5.85 -21.38 -8.54
C GLU A 119 -4.97 -20.13 -8.37
N SER A 120 -3.70 -20.34 -8.05
CA SER A 120 -2.75 -19.27 -7.75
C SER A 120 -1.58 -19.35 -8.74
N LEU A 121 -1.00 -18.20 -9.10
CA LEU A 121 0.23 -18.18 -9.89
C LEU A 121 1.47 -18.06 -9.01
N GLY A 122 2.51 -18.81 -9.36
CA GLY A 122 3.83 -18.73 -8.75
C GLY A 122 4.91 -18.98 -9.79
N PRO A 123 6.19 -18.75 -9.46
CA PRO A 123 7.29 -19.01 -10.38
C PRO A 123 7.41 -20.49 -10.77
N SER A 124 6.95 -21.40 -9.90
CA SER A 124 6.93 -22.85 -10.10
C SER A 124 5.67 -23.44 -9.46
N THR A 125 5.24 -24.61 -9.92
CA THR A 125 4.18 -25.38 -9.26
C THR A 125 4.61 -25.78 -7.85
N MET A 126 3.78 -25.44 -6.88
CA MET A 126 3.90 -25.89 -5.50
C MET A 126 2.79 -26.90 -5.24
N TYR A 127 3.17 -28.14 -4.95
CA TYR A 127 2.22 -29.12 -4.41
C TYR A 127 2.11 -28.83 -2.92
N GLU A 128 0.97 -28.30 -2.46
CA GLU A 128 0.70 -28.21 -1.03
C GLU A 128 0.82 -29.61 -0.44
N MET A 129 1.77 -29.82 0.49
CA MET A 129 1.61 -30.92 1.43
C MET A 129 0.31 -30.61 2.19
N GLN A 130 -0.70 -31.46 2.07
CA GLN A 130 -1.88 -31.46 2.95
C GLN A 130 -1.38 -31.71 4.39
N GLY A 131 -0.90 -30.65 5.03
CA GLY A 131 -0.21 -30.67 6.31
C GLY A 131 -0.86 -29.69 7.24
N GLY A 132 -2.15 -29.90 7.52
CA GLY A 132 -2.74 -29.36 8.73
C GLY A 132 -1.93 -29.86 9.91
N ILE A 133 -1.39 -28.93 10.71
CA ILE A 133 -0.95 -29.26 12.06
C ILE A 133 -2.24 -29.51 12.84
N ARG A 134 -2.50 -30.78 13.15
CA ARG A 134 -3.38 -31.17 14.26
C ARG A 134 -2.65 -30.95 15.57
#